data_AF-A0A2K9P167-F1
#
_entry.id   AF-A0A2K9P167-F1
#
_cell.length_a   1.000
_cell.length_b   1.000
_cell.length_c   1.000
_cell.angle_alpha   90.00
_cell.angle_beta   90.00
_cell.angle_gamma   90.00
#
_symmetry.space_group_name_H-M   'P 1'
#
loop_
_entity.id
_entity.type
_entity.pdbx_description
1 polymer ?
#
loop_
_entity_poly.entity_id
_entity_poly.type
_entity_poly.pdbx_seq_one_letter_code
_entity_poly.pdbx_strand_id
1 'polypeptide(L)' 'MGRPTDNPKNTSIKFKADDETVSMLKECSKLLEVSQAEILRRGVHRIYDDLKK' A
#
# COMPACT_ATOMS: atom_id res chain seq x y z
N MET A 1 27.38 5.41 10.48
CA MET A 1 26.23 6.20 11.00
C MET A 1 25.01 5.81 10.17
N GLY A 2 24.11 4.99 10.73
CA GLY A 2 22.90 4.54 10.03
C GLY A 2 21.84 5.64 10.02
N ARG A 3 21.01 5.69 8.96
CA ARG A 3 19.92 6.68 8.85
C ARG A 3 18.95 6.54 10.03
N PRO A 4 18.72 7.58 10.84
CA PRO A 4 17.67 7.60 11.84
C PRO A 4 16.34 7.84 11.10
N THR A 5 15.78 6.80 10.50
CA THR A 5 14.41 6.86 9.98
C THR A 5 13.51 6.27 11.05
N ASP A 6 12.64 7.09 11.64
CA ASP A 6 11.73 6.72 12.73
C ASP A 6 10.68 5.67 12.32
N ASN A 7 10.51 5.45 11.01
CA ASN A 7 9.57 4.47 10.47
C ASN A 7 10.20 3.66 9.32
N PRO A 8 11.13 2.74 9.62
CA PRO A 8 11.71 1.89 8.60
C PRO A 8 10.62 0.99 8.02
N LYS A 9 10.49 0.95 6.70
CA LYS A 9 9.62 0.00 5.96
C LYS A 9 10.23 -1.42 6.03
N ASN A 10 10.45 -1.94 7.22
CA ASN A 10 11.17 -3.19 7.46
C ASN A 10 10.26 -4.43 7.32
N THR A 11 8.95 -4.23 7.31
CA THR A 11 7.97 -5.31 7.26
C THR A 11 7.49 -5.51 5.83
N SER A 12 7.77 -6.68 5.25
CA SER A 12 7.19 -7.11 3.99
C SER A 12 5.90 -7.88 4.25
N ILE A 13 4.79 -7.43 3.68
CA ILE A 13 3.52 -8.16 3.71
C ILE A 13 3.36 -8.91 2.39
N LYS A 14 3.29 -10.23 2.45
CA LYS A 14 2.90 -11.08 1.33
C LYS A 14 1.43 -11.44 1.51
N PHE A 15 0.60 -11.13 0.51
CA PHE A 15 -0.80 -11.51 0.50
C PHE A 15 -1.10 -12.24 -0.81
N LYS A 16 -2.09 -13.13 -0.77
CA LYS A 16 -2.69 -13.72 -1.97
C LYS A 16 -3.83 -12.80 -2.39
N ALA A 17 -3.87 -12.47 -3.66
CA ALA A 17 -4.94 -11.70 -4.27
C ALA A 17 -5.36 -12.39 -5.57
N ASP A 18 -6.64 -12.27 -5.87
CA ASP A 18 -7.19 -12.69 -7.16
C ASP A 18 -6.71 -11.80 -8.30
N ASP A 19 -6.77 -12.30 -9.53
CA ASP A 19 -6.37 -11.57 -10.73
C ASP A 19 -7.05 -10.21 -10.86
N GLU A 20 -8.33 -10.11 -10.50
CA GLU A 20 -9.08 -8.86 -10.52
C GLU A 20 -8.45 -7.82 -9.58
N THR A 21 -8.10 -8.24 -8.36
CA THR A 21 -7.44 -7.36 -7.38
C THR A 21 -6.09 -6.89 -7.91
N VAL A 22 -5.30 -7.78 -8.51
CA VAL A 22 -4.01 -7.42 -9.10
C VAL A 22 -4.17 -6.46 -10.28
N SER A 23 -5.20 -6.64 -11.10
CA SER A 23 -5.52 -5.77 -12.23
C SER A 23 -5.88 -4.36 -11.77
N MET A 24 -6.81 -4.25 -10.81
CA MET A 24 -7.17 -2.97 -10.20
C MET A 24 -5.95 -2.27 -9.59
N LEU A 25 -5.09 -3.01 -8.90
CA LEU A 25 -3.91 -2.46 -8.24
C LEU A 25 -2.88 -1.94 -9.26
N LYS A 26 -2.71 -2.62 -10.41
CA LYS A 26 -1.90 -2.13 -11.53
C LYS A 26 -2.51 -0.89 -12.18
N GLU A 27 -3.83 -0.87 -12.36
CA GLU A 27 -4.53 0.27 -12.96
C GLU A 27 -4.42 1.51 -12.08
N CYS A 28 -4.70 1.39 -10.79
CA CYS A 28 -4.52 2.47 -9.84
C CYS A 28 -3.06 2.94 -9.80
N SER A 29 -2.08 2.04 -9.93
CA SER A 29 -0.66 2.37 -9.95
C SER A 29 -0.30 3.23 -11.16
N LYS A 30 -0.88 2.94 -12.33
CA LYS A 30 -0.73 3.77 -13.54
C LYS A 30 -1.43 5.12 -13.41
N LEU A 31 -2.66 5.15 -12.90
CA LEU A 31 -3.46 6.37 -12.80
C LEU A 31 -2.91 7.36 -11.77
N LEU A 32 -2.32 6.86 -10.68
CA LEU A 32 -1.78 7.68 -9.59
C LEU A 32 -0.27 7.87 -9.69
N GLU A 33 0.39 7.25 -10.67
CA GLU A 33 1.86 7.28 -10.86
C GLU A 33 2.66 6.94 -9.59
N VAL A 34 2.12 6.02 -8.78
CA VAL A 34 2.76 5.54 -7.54
C VAL A 34 2.93 4.03 -7.56
N SER A 35 3.88 3.52 -6.77
CA SER A 35 4.09 2.08 -6.65
C SER A 35 2.89 1.36 -6.04
N GLN A 36 2.68 0.11 -6.44
CA GLN A 36 1.67 -0.80 -5.88
C GLN A 36 1.65 -0.83 -4.34
N ALA A 37 2.83 -0.81 -3.70
CA ALA A 37 2.96 -0.75 -2.25
C ALA A 37 2.40 0.53 -1.62
N GLU A 38 2.52 1.68 -2.30
CA GLU A 38 1.96 2.94 -1.84
C GLU A 38 0.43 2.93 -1.94
N ILE A 39 -0.12 2.30 -2.97
CA ILE A 39 -1.57 2.13 -3.12
C ILE A 39 -2.13 1.28 -1.99
N LEU A 40 -1.51 0.13 -1.72
CA LEU A 40 -1.90 -0.72 -0.59
C LEU A 40 -1.85 0.04 0.74
N ARG A 41 -0.78 0.79 0.96
CA ARG A 41 -0.63 1.61 2.17
C ARG A 41 -1.77 2.63 2.28
N ARG A 42 -1.99 3.43 1.24
CA ARG A 42 -3.08 4.43 1.22
C ARG A 42 -4.45 3.78 1.41
N GLY A 43 -4.68 2.62 0.82
CA GLY A 43 -5.90 1.83 0.98
C GLY A 43 -6.13 1.43 2.44
N VAL A 44 -5.12 0.85 3.10
CA VAL A 44 -5.20 0.47 4.52
C VAL A 44 -5.45 1.69 5.41
N HIS A 45 -4.75 2.81 5.17
CA HIS A 45 -4.97 4.04 5.93
C HIS A 45 -6.39 4.60 5.77
N ARG A 46 -6.95 4.58 4.55
CA ARG A 46 -8.33 5.01 4.30
C ARG A 46 -9.36 4.14 5.00
N ILE A 47 -9.23 2.81 4.88
CA ILE A 47 -10.14 1.87 5.55
C ILE A 47 -10.06 2.04 7.07
N TYR A 48 -8.85 2.20 7.62
CA TYR A 48 -8.66 2.41 9.05
C TYR A 48 -9.29 3.71 9.56
N ASP A 49 -9.17 4.80 8.80
CA ASP A 49 -9.79 6.09 9.12
C ASP A 49 -11.32 6.00 9.08
N ASP A 50 -11.86 5.34 8.04
CA ASP A 50 -13.30 5.13 7.87
C ASP A 50 -13.89 4.28 9.00
N LEU A 51 -13.18 3.24 9.44
CA LEU A 51 -13.59 2.38 10.57
C LEU A 51 -13.49 3.08 11.94
N LYS A 52 -12.72 4.16 12.06
CA LYS A 52 -12.56 4.91 13.31
C LYS A 52 -13.59 6.04 13.49
N LYS A 53 -14.50 6.18 12.54
CA LYS A 53 -15.49 7.25 12.46
C LYS A 53 -16.79 6.93 13.17
#